data_AF-A0A1C5KIX1-F1
#
_entry.id   AF-A0A1C5KIX1-F1
#
_cell.length_a   1.000
_cell.length_b   1.000
_cell.length_c   1.000
_cell.angle_alpha   90.00
_cell.angle_beta   90.00
_cell.angle_gamma   90.00
#
_symmetry.space_group_name_H-M   'P 1'
#
loop_
_entity.id
_entity.type
_entity.pdbx_description
1 polymer ?
#
loop_
_entity_poly.entity_id
_entity_poly.type
_entity_poly.pdbx_seq_one_letter_code
_entity_poly.pdbx_strand_id
1 'polypeptide(L)'
;MDMTPRLKYRFCKDANLPINIYEEPFFTKRLELFDPFFGTLEKWDVFQKDLEEAGFENEEAYFEEYNRIKEAAINSIKESKTYQQFISCDFNNLGIVTPQLPYPTNLYKSENAGRCFVSIDMKKANFTCLKEYEKRFCEEQGNIFNGADTWEGFISQFTDMKHIIHSKYIRQVIMGALNPKRQASFEKYLMYAYFEELKDLIEHYELEVVSFTNDEIVLAGRYVYLAAFSGKDDFIDFTLRHKNELRYEEFRLDQELNDIGWNKMIYHPIPNTKLYFDKYKCVDAINYPFILRHTLREPAQWEDKVFYHEGRLAMLLEEPKIKWLSENDRMR
;
A
#
# COMPACT_ATOMS: atom_id res chain seq x y z
N MET A 1 -6.83 7.44 -29.17
CA MET A 1 -7.99 8.03 -28.47
C MET A 1 -7.52 9.21 -27.64
N ASP A 2 -8.32 10.27 -27.51
CA ASP A 2 -7.95 11.44 -26.72
C ASP A 2 -7.93 11.13 -25.22
N MET A 3 -6.93 11.67 -24.51
CA MET A 3 -6.80 11.50 -23.05
C MET A 3 -7.76 12.43 -22.31
N THR A 4 -9.00 11.97 -22.14
CA THR A 4 -10.05 12.69 -21.42
C THR A 4 -9.72 12.84 -19.92
N PRO A 5 -10.37 13.77 -19.19
CA PRO A 5 -10.29 13.83 -17.73
C PRO A 5 -10.67 12.52 -17.02
N ARG A 6 -11.56 11.71 -17.60
CA ARG A 6 -12.01 10.44 -17.01
C ARG A 6 -10.99 9.31 -17.19
N LEU A 7 -10.27 9.27 -18.31
CA LEU A 7 -9.10 8.39 -18.48
C LEU A 7 -7.96 8.79 -17.55
N LYS A 8 -7.67 10.09 -17.42
CA LYS A 8 -6.66 10.59 -16.46
C LYS A 8 -7.02 10.26 -15.01
N TYR A 9 -8.30 10.42 -14.64
CA TYR A 9 -8.81 9.97 -13.35
C TYR A 9 -8.58 8.48 -13.13
N ARG A 10 -8.92 7.64 -14.13
CA ARG A 10 -8.74 6.20 -14.06
C ARG A 10 -7.27 5.83 -13.85
N PHE A 11 -6.38 6.42 -14.66
CA PHE A 11 -4.94 6.27 -14.51
C PHE A 11 -4.46 6.60 -13.08
N CYS A 12 -4.82 7.77 -12.54
CA CYS A 12 -4.41 8.16 -11.19
C CYS A 12 -4.92 7.19 -10.11
N LYS A 13 -6.13 6.65 -10.27
CA LYS A 13 -6.66 5.63 -9.35
C LYS A 13 -5.87 4.33 -9.44
N ASP A 14 -5.65 3.83 -10.64
CA ASP A 14 -4.95 2.55 -10.87
C ASP A 14 -3.49 2.59 -10.41
N ALA A 15 -2.81 3.70 -10.70
CA ALA A 15 -1.45 3.99 -10.27
C ALA A 15 -1.34 4.42 -8.79
N ASN A 16 -2.46 4.58 -8.08
CA ASN A 16 -2.55 5.05 -6.69
C ASN A 16 -1.79 6.38 -6.46
N LEU A 17 -2.03 7.35 -7.33
CA LEU A 17 -1.39 8.67 -7.30
C LEU A 17 -2.26 9.68 -6.53
N PRO A 18 -1.67 10.54 -5.69
CA PRO A 18 -2.41 11.59 -4.99
C PRO A 18 -2.65 12.82 -5.88
N ILE A 19 -3.12 12.60 -7.11
CA ILE A 19 -3.44 13.65 -8.08
C ILE A 19 -4.95 13.65 -8.28
N ASN A 20 -5.59 14.79 -8.04
CA ASN A 20 -7.04 14.95 -8.16
C ASN A 20 -7.45 16.07 -9.13
N ILE A 21 -6.53 16.58 -9.94
CA ILE A 21 -6.76 17.60 -10.97
C ILE A 21 -6.32 17.05 -12.34
N TYR A 22 -7.21 17.09 -13.32
CA TYR A 22 -7.04 16.38 -14.60
C TYR A 22 -7.01 17.32 -15.82
N GLU A 23 -7.26 18.60 -15.60
CA GLU A 23 -7.17 19.64 -16.64
C GLU A 23 -5.72 20.01 -16.91
N GLU A 24 -5.44 20.35 -18.18
CA GLU A 24 -4.15 20.91 -18.55
C GLU A 24 -4.08 22.40 -18.21
N PRO A 25 -2.89 22.94 -17.87
CA PRO A 25 -1.59 22.24 -17.79
C PRO A 25 -1.35 21.52 -16.44
N PHE A 26 -2.30 21.62 -15.49
CA PHE A 26 -2.11 21.19 -14.11
C PHE A 26 -1.80 19.70 -13.99
N PHE A 27 -2.49 18.86 -14.76
CA PHE A 27 -2.27 17.42 -14.75
C PHE A 27 -0.84 17.06 -15.13
N THR A 28 -0.37 17.54 -16.29
CA THR A 28 1.02 17.32 -16.74
C THR A 28 2.03 17.84 -15.72
N LYS A 29 1.81 19.04 -15.17
CA LYS A 29 2.68 19.61 -14.14
C LYS A 29 2.71 18.77 -12.85
N ARG A 30 1.61 18.12 -12.48
CA ARG A 30 1.58 17.18 -11.35
C ARG A 30 2.34 15.90 -11.66
N LEU A 31 2.21 15.36 -12.87
CA LEU A 31 3.01 14.20 -13.28
C LEU A 31 4.50 14.53 -13.18
N GLU A 32 4.96 15.62 -13.77
CA GLU A 32 6.37 16.06 -13.72
C GLU A 32 6.89 16.21 -12.28
N LEU A 33 6.15 16.92 -11.42
CA LEU A 33 6.56 17.14 -10.02
C LEU A 33 6.59 15.85 -9.20
N PHE A 34 5.68 14.92 -9.47
CA PHE A 34 5.50 13.72 -8.65
C PHE A 34 6.41 12.57 -9.11
N ASP A 35 7.01 12.67 -10.30
CA ASP A 35 7.78 11.59 -10.91
C ASP A 35 8.93 11.07 -10.03
N PRO A 36 9.76 11.91 -9.40
CA PRO A 36 10.86 11.42 -8.55
C PRO A 36 10.41 10.56 -7.36
N PHE A 37 9.13 10.67 -6.96
CA PHE A 37 8.57 10.00 -5.78
C PHE A 37 7.66 8.83 -6.15
N PHE A 38 7.01 8.89 -7.31
CA PHE A 38 5.97 7.95 -7.70
C PHE A 38 6.20 7.27 -9.06
N GLY A 39 7.22 7.66 -9.83
CA GLY A 39 7.46 7.16 -11.18
C GLY A 39 6.24 7.39 -12.09
N THR A 40 5.68 8.59 -12.04
CA THR A 40 4.43 8.96 -12.70
C THR A 40 4.55 8.94 -14.22
N LEU A 41 5.68 9.35 -14.78
CA LEU A 41 5.89 9.46 -16.23
C LEU A 41 5.96 8.08 -16.87
N GLU A 42 6.77 7.17 -16.33
CA GLU A 42 6.83 5.78 -16.83
C GLU A 42 5.46 5.09 -16.76
N LYS A 43 4.73 5.27 -15.64
CA LYS A 43 3.38 4.70 -15.49
C LYS A 43 2.40 5.30 -16.50
N TRP A 44 2.49 6.59 -16.76
CA TRP A 44 1.65 7.27 -17.74
C TRP A 44 1.92 6.77 -19.14
N ASP A 45 3.19 6.62 -19.52
CA ASP A 45 3.60 6.06 -20.81
C ASP A 45 3.07 4.62 -20.99
N VAL A 46 3.20 3.77 -19.97
CA VAL A 46 2.64 2.40 -19.98
C VAL A 46 1.12 2.43 -20.18
N PHE A 47 0.42 3.31 -19.47
CA PHE A 47 -1.04 3.45 -19.61
C PHE A 47 -1.44 3.86 -21.03
N GLN A 48 -0.78 4.88 -21.59
CA GLN A 48 -1.07 5.34 -22.95
C GLN A 48 -0.78 4.26 -23.99
N LYS A 49 0.35 3.54 -23.83
CA LYS A 49 0.75 2.46 -24.72
C LYS A 49 -0.25 1.30 -24.70
N ASP A 50 -0.69 0.87 -23.51
CA ASP A 50 -1.68 -0.20 -23.40
C ASP A 50 -3.00 0.17 -24.12
N LEU A 51 -3.44 1.43 -24.00
CA LEU A 51 -4.64 1.92 -24.70
C LEU A 51 -4.46 1.98 -26.23
N GLU A 52 -3.27 2.37 -26.69
CA GLU A 52 -2.94 2.42 -28.11
C GLU A 52 -2.86 1.01 -28.72
N GLU A 53 -2.13 0.09 -28.08
CA GLU A 53 -1.95 -1.29 -28.54
C GLU A 53 -3.27 -2.07 -28.55
N ALA A 54 -4.16 -1.82 -27.59
CA ALA A 54 -5.47 -2.44 -27.55
C ALA A 54 -6.44 -1.92 -28.64
N GLY A 55 -6.15 -0.76 -29.25
CA GLY A 55 -6.91 -0.24 -30.39
C GLY A 55 -8.37 0.09 -30.10
N PHE A 56 -8.71 0.52 -28.87
CA PHE A 56 -10.08 0.86 -28.49
C PHE A 56 -10.66 2.01 -29.35
N GLU A 57 -11.89 1.82 -29.83
CA GLU A 57 -12.58 2.80 -30.69
C GLU A 57 -12.89 4.11 -29.95
N ASN A 58 -13.30 4.01 -28.69
CA ASN A 58 -13.69 5.12 -27.82
C ASN A 58 -13.52 4.76 -26.33
N GLU A 59 -13.67 5.76 -25.47
CA GLU A 59 -13.45 5.63 -24.03
C GLU A 59 -14.38 4.57 -23.42
N GLU A 60 -15.62 4.49 -23.90
CA GLU A 60 -16.62 3.52 -23.46
C GLU A 60 -16.15 2.09 -23.71
N ALA A 61 -15.61 1.79 -24.89
CA ALA A 61 -15.08 0.46 -25.23
C ALA A 61 -13.97 0.03 -24.26
N TYR A 62 -13.07 0.95 -23.89
CA TYR A 62 -12.07 0.69 -22.86
C TYR A 62 -12.71 0.36 -21.50
N PHE A 63 -13.72 1.13 -21.07
CA PHE A 63 -14.38 0.86 -19.78
C PHE A 63 -15.23 -0.40 -19.77
N GLU A 64 -15.81 -0.80 -20.90
CA GLU A 64 -16.47 -2.10 -21.06
C GLU A 64 -15.46 -3.24 -20.89
N GLU A 65 -14.31 -3.16 -21.56
CA GLU A 65 -13.26 -4.17 -21.44
C GLU A 65 -12.66 -4.23 -20.03
N TYR A 66 -12.37 -3.08 -19.43
CA TYR A 66 -11.94 -2.95 -18.05
C TYR A 66 -12.92 -3.63 -17.08
N ASN A 67 -14.23 -3.44 -17.28
CA ASN A 67 -15.25 -4.10 -16.48
C ASN A 67 -15.34 -5.60 -16.76
N ARG A 68 -15.23 -6.03 -18.02
CA ARG A 68 -15.19 -7.45 -18.40
C ARG A 68 -14.07 -8.19 -17.68
N ILE A 69 -12.86 -7.64 -17.69
CA ILE A 69 -11.68 -8.21 -17.00
C ILE A 69 -11.95 -8.36 -15.50
N LYS A 70 -12.46 -7.29 -14.87
CA LYS A 70 -12.79 -7.27 -13.44
C LYS A 70 -13.84 -8.32 -13.08
N GLU A 71 -14.96 -8.39 -13.81
CA GLU A 71 -16.03 -9.37 -13.56
C GLU A 71 -15.55 -10.81 -13.81
N ALA A 72 -14.75 -11.04 -14.86
CA ALA A 72 -14.17 -12.36 -15.13
C ALA A 72 -13.28 -12.84 -13.97
N ALA A 73 -12.41 -11.96 -13.45
CA ALA A 73 -11.56 -12.27 -12.31
C ALA A 73 -12.38 -12.54 -11.03
N ILE A 74 -13.42 -11.72 -10.76
CA ILE A 74 -14.32 -11.93 -9.61
C ILE A 74 -15.03 -13.28 -9.71
N ASN A 75 -15.59 -13.60 -10.87
CA ASN A 75 -16.36 -14.83 -11.08
C ASN A 75 -15.45 -16.06 -10.98
N SER A 76 -14.26 -16.01 -11.56
CA SER A 76 -13.28 -17.10 -11.43
C SER A 76 -12.96 -17.44 -9.98
N ILE A 77 -12.83 -16.44 -9.10
CA ILE A 77 -12.61 -16.67 -7.67
C ILE A 77 -13.88 -17.24 -7.01
N LYS A 78 -15.05 -16.69 -7.31
CA LYS A 78 -16.33 -17.11 -6.69
C LYS A 78 -16.75 -18.54 -7.06
N GLU A 79 -16.42 -18.96 -8.27
CA GLU A 79 -16.71 -20.31 -8.79
C GLU A 79 -15.76 -21.37 -8.25
N SER A 80 -14.61 -20.96 -7.70
CA SER A 80 -13.67 -21.86 -7.06
C SER A 80 -14.29 -22.57 -5.85
N LYS A 81 -14.15 -23.90 -5.82
CA LYS A 81 -14.61 -24.74 -4.70
C LYS A 81 -13.91 -24.35 -3.39
N THR A 82 -12.61 -24.06 -3.42
CA THR A 82 -11.84 -23.71 -2.22
C THR A 82 -12.24 -22.34 -1.68
N TYR A 83 -12.60 -21.39 -2.55
CA TYR A 83 -13.20 -20.13 -2.11
C TYR A 83 -14.60 -20.34 -1.51
N GLN A 84 -15.43 -21.21 -2.10
CA GLN A 84 -16.74 -21.53 -1.52
C GLN A 84 -16.61 -22.17 -0.13
N GLN A 85 -15.64 -23.06 0.06
CA GLN A 85 -15.27 -23.61 1.37
C GLN A 85 -14.79 -22.51 2.34
N PHE A 86 -13.94 -21.59 1.86
CA PHE A 86 -13.51 -20.44 2.64
C PHE A 86 -14.71 -19.69 3.20
N ILE A 87 -15.73 -19.44 2.38
CA ILE A 87 -16.94 -18.73 2.78
C ILE A 87 -17.83 -19.53 3.73
N SER A 88 -17.97 -20.84 3.51
CA SER A 88 -18.93 -21.68 4.24
C SER A 88 -18.39 -22.28 5.54
N CYS A 89 -17.07 -22.39 5.71
CA CYS A 89 -16.49 -23.06 6.89
C CYS A 89 -16.80 -22.31 8.20
N ASP A 90 -16.69 -23.01 9.33
CA ASP A 90 -16.75 -22.38 10.64
C ASP A 90 -15.33 -22.19 11.17
N PHE A 91 -14.91 -20.93 11.28
CA PHE A 91 -13.57 -20.57 11.77
C PHE A 91 -13.31 -21.08 13.19
N ASN A 92 -14.33 -21.18 14.05
CA ASN A 92 -14.15 -21.72 15.39
C ASN A 92 -13.80 -23.21 15.35
N ASN A 93 -14.47 -23.98 14.50
CA ASN A 93 -14.20 -25.41 14.34
C ASN A 93 -12.82 -25.69 13.73
N LEU A 94 -12.28 -24.73 12.97
CA LEU A 94 -10.94 -24.78 12.40
C LEU A 94 -9.85 -24.23 13.35
N GLY A 95 -10.22 -23.78 14.56
CA GLY A 95 -9.27 -23.15 15.49
C GLY A 95 -8.75 -21.79 15.02
N ILE A 96 -9.43 -21.16 14.05
CA ILE A 96 -9.13 -19.82 13.55
C ILE A 96 -9.74 -18.82 14.55
N VAL A 97 -9.05 -18.65 15.67
CA VAL A 97 -9.46 -17.77 16.76
C VAL A 97 -8.36 -16.77 17.01
N THR A 98 -8.72 -15.49 17.08
CA THR A 98 -7.78 -14.42 17.43
C THR A 98 -8.23 -13.79 18.74
N PRO A 99 -7.39 -13.81 19.79
CA PRO A 99 -7.73 -13.14 21.03
C PRO A 99 -7.83 -11.62 20.82
N GLN A 100 -8.51 -10.95 21.76
CA GLN A 100 -8.46 -9.50 21.81
C GLN A 100 -7.09 -9.09 22.34
N LEU A 101 -6.28 -8.49 21.47
CA LEU A 101 -4.98 -7.96 21.83
C LEU A 101 -5.12 -6.52 22.36
N PRO A 102 -4.39 -6.14 23.42
CA PRO A 102 -4.46 -4.81 24.02
C PRO A 102 -3.61 -3.76 23.28
N TYR A 103 -3.28 -3.99 22.01
CA TYR A 103 -2.38 -3.12 21.25
C TYR A 103 -3.14 -2.03 20.49
N PRO A 104 -2.56 -0.82 20.34
CA PRO A 104 -3.12 0.22 19.49
C PRO A 104 -3.17 -0.22 18.02
N THR A 105 -4.01 0.43 17.21
CA THR A 105 -4.11 0.21 15.76
C THR A 105 -3.65 1.41 14.92
N ASN A 106 -3.45 2.58 15.55
CA ASN A 106 -3.05 3.80 14.87
C ASN A 106 -1.62 4.20 15.27
N LEU A 107 -0.72 4.18 14.29
CA LEU A 107 0.68 4.58 14.42
C LEU A 107 0.87 6.10 14.39
N TYR A 108 0.06 6.84 13.63
CA TYR A 108 0.26 8.26 13.36
C TYR A 108 -0.31 9.12 14.50
N LYS A 109 0.48 9.25 15.57
CA LYS A 109 0.17 10.06 16.75
C LYS A 109 1.41 10.82 17.21
N SER A 110 1.23 11.99 17.81
CA SER A 110 2.33 12.89 18.19
C SER A 110 3.37 12.23 19.10
N GLU A 111 2.99 11.28 19.96
CA GLU A 111 3.92 10.54 20.82
C GLU A 111 4.91 9.69 20.02
N ASN A 112 4.55 9.33 18.78
CA ASN A 112 5.37 8.52 17.89
C ASN A 112 6.33 9.31 17.00
N ALA A 113 6.25 10.65 16.98
CA ALA A 113 7.16 11.44 16.15
C ALA A 113 8.62 11.35 16.63
N GLY A 114 9.56 11.32 15.68
CA GLY A 114 11.00 11.13 15.89
C GLY A 114 11.43 9.70 16.20
N ARG A 115 10.50 8.77 16.48
CA ARG A 115 10.83 7.39 16.84
C ARG A 115 11.16 6.54 15.61
N CYS A 116 12.03 5.55 15.81
CA CYS A 116 12.33 4.51 14.82
C CYS A 116 11.49 3.25 15.05
N PHE A 117 11.10 2.61 13.95
CA PHE A 117 10.20 1.48 13.94
C PHE A 117 10.64 0.42 12.92
N VAL A 118 10.19 -0.82 13.15
CA VAL A 118 10.13 -1.87 12.13
C VAL A 118 8.67 -2.25 11.93
N SER A 119 8.21 -2.15 10.68
CA SER A 119 6.91 -2.63 10.24
C SER A 119 7.06 -4.03 9.63
N ILE A 120 6.17 -4.93 10.04
CA ILE A 120 5.99 -6.28 9.51
C ILE A 120 4.59 -6.31 8.89
N ASP A 121 4.52 -6.10 7.58
CA ASP A 121 3.28 -5.87 6.82
C ASP A 121 3.01 -7.03 5.84
N MET A 122 1.79 -7.51 5.79
CA MET A 122 1.40 -8.58 4.89
C MET A 122 1.42 -8.11 3.44
N LYS A 123 2.21 -8.77 2.61
CA LYS A 123 2.27 -8.50 1.17
C LYS A 123 0.90 -8.73 0.56
N LYS A 124 0.28 -7.68 0.04
CA LYS A 124 -1.05 -7.76 -0.60
C LYS A 124 -2.04 -8.57 0.27
N ALA A 125 -2.21 -8.16 1.54
CA ALA A 125 -2.95 -8.90 2.58
C ALA A 125 -4.11 -9.79 2.09
N ASN A 126 -5.08 -9.21 1.39
CA ASN A 126 -6.23 -9.93 0.85
C ASN A 126 -5.91 -11.12 -0.06
N PHE A 127 -4.87 -11.03 -0.90
CA PHE A 127 -4.44 -12.13 -1.77
C PHE A 127 -3.73 -13.21 -0.96
N THR A 128 -2.78 -12.77 -0.11
CA THR A 128 -1.98 -13.66 0.74
C THR A 128 -2.85 -14.42 1.73
N CYS A 129 -3.88 -13.79 2.30
CA CYS A 129 -4.76 -14.44 3.25
C CYS A 129 -5.55 -15.59 2.61
N LEU A 130 -6.04 -15.42 1.37
CA LEU A 130 -6.73 -16.51 0.68
C LEU A 130 -5.78 -17.65 0.27
N LYS A 131 -4.55 -17.33 -0.17
CA LYS A 131 -3.52 -18.36 -0.46
C LYS A 131 -3.13 -19.14 0.80
N GLU A 132 -2.94 -18.45 1.92
CA GLU A 132 -2.60 -19.08 3.20
C GLU A 132 -3.76 -19.90 3.77
N TYR A 133 -5.01 -19.49 3.53
CA TYR A 133 -6.17 -20.31 3.89
C TYR A 133 -6.14 -21.63 3.11
N GLU A 134 -6.00 -21.56 1.79
CA GLU A 134 -5.96 -22.75 0.94
C GLU A 134 -4.80 -23.67 1.35
N LYS A 135 -3.60 -23.13 1.55
CA LYS A 135 -2.41 -23.86 1.98
C LYS A 135 -2.57 -24.58 3.32
N ARG A 136 -3.29 -23.99 4.28
CA ARG A 136 -3.42 -24.52 5.65
C ARG A 136 -4.63 -25.44 5.84
N PHE A 137 -5.70 -25.25 5.07
CA PHE A 137 -7.00 -25.85 5.37
C PHE A 137 -7.63 -26.61 4.20
N CYS A 138 -7.07 -26.55 2.98
CA CYS A 138 -7.61 -27.25 1.82
C CYS A 138 -6.64 -28.35 1.33
N GLU A 139 -7.19 -29.47 0.86
CA GLU A 139 -6.40 -30.54 0.24
C GLU A 139 -5.94 -30.16 -1.17
N GLU A 140 -6.85 -29.58 -1.97
CA GLU A 140 -6.54 -29.11 -3.32
C GLU A 140 -5.98 -27.69 -3.29
N GLN A 141 -4.80 -27.50 -3.90
CA GLN A 141 -4.05 -26.24 -3.90
C GLN A 141 -4.13 -25.53 -5.25
N GLY A 142 -4.05 -24.20 -5.24
CA GLY A 142 -4.08 -23.36 -6.43
C GLY A 142 -5.48 -23.13 -7.01
N ASN A 143 -6.55 -23.54 -6.33
CA ASN A 143 -7.89 -23.45 -6.88
C ASN A 143 -8.51 -22.05 -6.73
N ILE A 144 -8.13 -21.24 -5.73
CA ILE A 144 -8.73 -19.90 -5.56
C ILE A 144 -8.30 -18.95 -6.70
N PHE A 145 -7.04 -19.04 -7.13
CA PHE A 145 -6.43 -18.14 -8.11
C PHE A 145 -5.88 -18.89 -9.34
N ASN A 146 -6.47 -20.03 -9.71
CA ASN A 146 -6.10 -20.83 -10.88
C ASN A 146 -4.59 -21.08 -11.01
N GLY A 147 -3.94 -21.50 -9.93
CA GLY A 147 -2.52 -21.82 -9.86
C GLY A 147 -1.59 -20.61 -9.78
N ALA A 148 -2.11 -19.38 -9.77
CA ALA A 148 -1.27 -18.20 -9.67
C ALA A 148 -0.62 -18.05 -8.28
N ASP A 149 0.67 -17.74 -8.27
CA ASP A 149 1.45 -17.45 -7.06
C ASP A 149 1.53 -15.97 -6.73
N THR A 150 1.20 -15.11 -7.70
CA THR A 150 1.17 -13.66 -7.51
C THR A 150 -0.16 -13.11 -8.02
N TRP A 151 -0.57 -11.98 -7.44
CA TRP A 151 -1.72 -11.22 -7.92
C TRP A 151 -1.59 -10.86 -9.41
N GLU A 152 -0.40 -10.42 -9.82
CA GLU A 152 -0.09 -10.06 -11.20
C GLU A 152 -0.24 -11.27 -12.13
N GLY A 153 0.29 -12.44 -11.72
CA GLY A 153 0.13 -13.68 -12.47
C GLY A 153 -1.34 -14.14 -12.56
N PHE A 154 -2.16 -13.86 -11.56
CA PHE A 154 -3.60 -14.11 -11.62
C PHE A 154 -4.29 -13.19 -12.62
N ILE A 155 -4.07 -11.86 -12.54
CA ILE A 155 -4.71 -10.90 -13.45
C ILE A 155 -4.26 -11.06 -14.90
N SER A 156 -3.01 -11.48 -15.12
CA SER A 156 -2.47 -11.75 -16.47
C SER A 156 -3.23 -12.86 -17.22
N GLN A 157 -4.04 -13.67 -16.52
CA GLN A 157 -4.90 -14.66 -17.17
C GLN A 157 -6.11 -14.03 -17.90
N PHE A 158 -6.44 -12.78 -17.59
CA PHE A 158 -7.63 -12.09 -18.11
C PHE A 158 -7.30 -10.96 -19.08
N THR A 159 -6.05 -10.48 -19.09
CA THR A 159 -5.58 -9.37 -19.91
C THR A 159 -4.05 -9.32 -19.96
N ASP A 160 -3.51 -8.75 -21.03
CA ASP A 160 -2.08 -8.42 -21.17
C ASP A 160 -1.76 -6.94 -20.83
N MET A 161 -2.79 -6.12 -20.54
CA MET A 161 -2.60 -4.70 -20.22
C MET A 161 -1.87 -4.52 -18.88
N LYS A 162 -0.64 -4.03 -18.95
CA LYS A 162 0.27 -3.89 -17.80
C LYS A 162 -0.27 -2.93 -16.75
N HIS A 163 -0.89 -1.83 -17.15
CA HIS A 163 -1.48 -0.88 -16.21
C HIS A 163 -2.59 -1.52 -15.37
N ILE A 164 -3.34 -2.48 -15.93
CA ILE A 164 -4.37 -3.25 -15.21
C ILE A 164 -3.73 -4.30 -14.30
N ILE A 165 -2.78 -5.08 -14.83
CA ILE A 165 -2.08 -6.15 -14.08
C ILE A 165 -1.46 -5.60 -12.78
N HIS A 166 -0.85 -4.42 -12.84
CA HIS A 166 -0.18 -3.79 -11.71
C HIS A 166 -1.08 -2.82 -10.91
N SER A 167 -2.35 -2.67 -11.27
CA SER A 167 -3.26 -1.73 -10.60
C SER A 167 -3.60 -2.20 -9.18
N LYS A 168 -3.19 -1.38 -8.19
CA LYS A 168 -3.60 -1.59 -6.79
C LYS A 168 -5.10 -1.40 -6.63
N TYR A 169 -5.69 -0.45 -7.37
CA TYR A 169 -7.11 -0.15 -7.29
C TYR A 169 -7.96 -1.32 -7.81
N ILE A 170 -7.59 -1.93 -8.93
CA ILE A 170 -8.29 -3.10 -9.48
C ILE A 170 -8.30 -4.25 -8.47
N ARG A 171 -7.16 -4.52 -7.82
CA ARG A 171 -7.10 -5.49 -6.72
C ARG A 171 -8.08 -5.16 -5.61
N GLN A 172 -8.14 -3.91 -5.17
CA GLN A 172 -9.09 -3.50 -4.12
C GLN A 172 -10.55 -3.69 -4.54
N VAL A 173 -10.88 -3.40 -5.80
CA VAL A 173 -12.25 -3.57 -6.30
C VAL A 173 -12.62 -5.05 -6.40
N ILE A 174 -11.76 -5.89 -7.01
CA ILE A 174 -12.01 -7.33 -7.16
C ILE A 174 -12.13 -7.99 -5.78
N MET A 175 -11.15 -7.78 -4.90
CA MET A 175 -11.14 -8.38 -3.56
C MET A 175 -12.26 -7.81 -2.67
N GLY A 176 -12.67 -6.56 -2.90
CA GLY A 176 -13.80 -5.91 -2.26
C GLY A 176 -15.17 -6.51 -2.65
N ALA A 177 -15.29 -7.06 -3.85
CA ALA A 177 -16.52 -7.71 -4.35
C ALA A 177 -16.71 -9.16 -3.85
N LEU A 178 -15.75 -9.67 -3.08
CA LEU A 178 -15.76 -10.97 -2.42
C LEU A 178 -16.39 -10.85 -1.02
N ASN A 179 -15.80 -11.45 0.02
CA ASN A 179 -16.21 -11.28 1.42
C ASN A 179 -15.12 -10.58 2.26
N PRO A 180 -15.07 -9.22 2.25
CA PRO A 180 -14.01 -8.46 2.92
C PRO A 180 -13.95 -8.67 4.43
N LYS A 181 -15.12 -8.83 5.09
CA LYS A 181 -15.17 -9.05 6.54
C LYS A 181 -14.45 -10.35 6.92
N ARG A 182 -14.68 -11.41 6.13
CA ARG A 182 -14.10 -12.71 6.37
C ARG A 182 -12.61 -12.76 6.03
N GLN A 183 -12.20 -12.07 4.95
CA GLN A 183 -10.79 -11.84 4.65
C GLN A 183 -10.10 -11.14 5.81
N ALA A 184 -10.64 -10.02 6.31
CA ALA A 184 -10.08 -9.28 7.44
C ALA A 184 -9.98 -10.13 8.72
N SER A 185 -10.98 -10.98 9.00
CA SER A 185 -10.90 -11.93 10.12
C SER A 185 -9.74 -12.92 9.97
N PHE A 186 -9.53 -13.46 8.77
CA PHE A 186 -8.44 -14.40 8.53
C PHE A 186 -7.06 -13.73 8.47
N GLU A 187 -6.97 -12.52 7.89
CA GLU A 187 -5.79 -11.67 7.95
C GLU A 187 -5.35 -11.45 9.40
N LYS A 188 -6.29 -11.06 10.27
CA LYS A 188 -6.02 -10.84 11.69
C LYS A 188 -5.54 -12.13 12.39
N TYR A 189 -6.10 -13.28 12.05
CA TYR A 189 -5.64 -14.58 12.56
C TYR A 189 -4.21 -14.89 12.13
N LEU A 190 -3.87 -14.66 10.85
CA LEU A 190 -2.51 -14.87 10.35
C LEU A 190 -1.52 -13.94 11.05
N MET A 191 -1.85 -12.65 11.18
CA MET A 191 -0.99 -11.70 11.90
C MET A 191 -0.81 -12.09 13.36
N TYR A 192 -1.85 -12.64 14.01
CA TYR A 192 -1.71 -13.17 15.36
C TYR A 192 -0.79 -14.40 15.42
N ALA A 193 -0.89 -15.32 14.46
CA ALA A 193 0.01 -16.47 14.38
C ALA A 193 1.48 -16.03 14.21
N TYR A 194 1.73 -15.04 13.33
CA TYR A 194 3.06 -14.46 13.15
C TYR A 194 3.55 -13.73 14.40
N PHE A 195 2.66 -13.06 15.13
CA PHE A 195 2.99 -12.43 16.40
C PHE A 195 3.39 -13.44 17.47
N GLU A 196 2.68 -14.57 17.58
CA GLU A 196 3.05 -15.62 18.54
C GLU A 196 4.43 -16.22 18.23
N GLU A 197 4.79 -16.37 16.95
CA GLU A 197 6.16 -16.75 16.55
C GLU A 197 7.23 -15.71 16.93
N LEU A 198 6.86 -14.43 17.01
CA LEU A 198 7.77 -13.33 17.32
C LEU A 198 7.86 -13.01 18.81
N LYS A 199 6.96 -13.55 19.63
CA LYS A 199 6.74 -13.11 21.02
C LYS A 199 8.00 -13.21 21.88
N ASP A 200 8.70 -14.34 21.80
CA ASP A 200 9.94 -14.56 22.55
C ASP A 200 11.05 -13.59 22.13
N LEU A 201 11.08 -13.21 20.83
CA LEU A 201 12.03 -12.22 20.31
C LEU A 201 11.67 -10.81 20.77
N ILE A 202 10.39 -10.47 20.76
CA ILE A 202 9.91 -9.18 21.26
C ILE A 202 10.30 -9.02 22.74
N GLU A 203 10.15 -10.06 23.55
CA GLU A 203 10.55 -10.05 24.96
C GLU A 203 12.08 -9.98 25.12
N HIS A 204 12.82 -10.84 24.41
CA HIS A 204 14.28 -10.90 24.50
C HIS A 204 14.96 -9.57 24.17
N TYR A 205 14.46 -8.87 23.15
CA TYR A 205 15.01 -7.59 22.69
C TYR A 205 14.32 -6.36 23.30
N GLU A 206 13.44 -6.56 24.28
CA GLU A 206 12.67 -5.50 24.96
C GLU A 206 11.95 -4.57 23.96
N LEU A 207 11.31 -5.16 22.94
CA LEU A 207 10.59 -4.42 21.91
C LEU A 207 9.17 -4.08 22.37
N GLU A 208 8.72 -2.89 22.01
CA GLU A 208 7.36 -2.42 22.21
C GLU A 208 6.51 -2.71 20.95
N VAL A 209 5.34 -3.31 21.14
CA VAL A 209 4.32 -3.41 20.08
C VAL A 209 3.53 -2.09 20.04
N VAL A 210 3.89 -1.21 19.11
CA VAL A 210 3.33 0.13 18.99
C VAL A 210 2.00 0.13 18.24
N SER A 211 1.87 -0.76 17.25
CA SER A 211 0.65 -0.93 16.49
C SER A 211 0.45 -2.39 16.08
N PHE A 212 -0.79 -2.86 16.13
CA PHE A 212 -1.22 -4.15 15.63
C PHE A 212 -2.53 -3.96 14.85
N THR A 213 -2.48 -4.13 13.53
CA THR A 213 -3.66 -4.10 12.65
C THR A 213 -4.00 -5.52 12.18
N ASN A 214 -4.94 -5.64 11.24
CA ASN A 214 -5.25 -6.94 10.65
C ASN A 214 -4.13 -7.47 9.75
N ASP A 215 -3.25 -6.60 9.26
CA ASP A 215 -2.25 -6.90 8.24
C ASP A 215 -0.85 -6.36 8.56
N GLU A 216 -0.65 -5.67 9.69
CA GLU A 216 0.61 -5.04 10.05
C GLU A 216 0.89 -5.14 11.57
N ILE A 217 2.12 -5.51 11.93
CA ILE A 217 2.67 -5.36 13.28
C ILE A 217 3.78 -4.30 13.19
N VAL A 218 3.75 -3.31 14.08
CA VAL A 218 4.78 -2.27 14.17
C VAL A 218 5.46 -2.35 15.53
N LEU A 219 6.78 -2.55 15.50
CA LEU A 219 7.63 -2.66 16.68
C LEU A 219 8.51 -1.42 16.82
N ALA A 220 8.77 -1.00 18.05
CA ALA A 220 9.80 0.00 18.39
C ALA A 220 10.73 -0.55 19.47
N GLY A 221 11.98 -0.09 19.49
CA GLY A 221 12.93 -0.47 20.54
C GLY A 221 14.36 -0.12 20.19
N ARG A 222 15.22 -0.09 21.22
CA ARG A 222 16.65 0.25 21.09
C ARG A 222 17.39 -0.72 20.17
N TYR A 223 17.00 -1.99 20.20
CA TYR A 223 17.65 -3.06 19.44
C TYR A 223 16.87 -3.47 18.19
N VAL A 224 15.82 -2.74 17.80
CA VAL A 224 14.97 -3.15 16.66
C VAL A 224 15.79 -3.35 15.37
N TYR A 225 16.84 -2.53 15.19
CA TYR A 225 17.80 -2.61 14.09
C TYR A 225 18.71 -3.85 14.18
N LEU A 226 19.24 -4.13 15.38
CA LEU A 226 20.16 -5.25 15.60
C LEU A 226 19.42 -6.58 15.51
N ALA A 227 18.25 -6.67 16.15
CA ALA A 227 17.39 -7.85 16.13
C ALA A 227 17.03 -8.23 14.69
N ALA A 228 16.61 -7.26 13.87
CA ALA A 228 16.07 -7.59 12.54
C ALA A 228 17.13 -7.89 11.46
N PHE A 229 18.37 -7.42 11.59
CA PHE A 229 19.30 -7.37 10.46
C PHE A 229 20.78 -7.68 10.76
N SER A 230 21.18 -8.14 11.96
CA SER A 230 22.60 -8.29 12.34
C SER A 230 23.31 -9.61 11.95
N GLY A 231 22.61 -10.58 11.36
CA GLY A 231 23.19 -11.61 10.48
C GLY A 231 23.26 -13.05 11.00
N LYS A 232 22.88 -13.34 12.26
CA LYS A 232 22.77 -14.72 12.81
C LYS A 232 21.74 -14.83 13.95
N ASP A 233 20.62 -14.14 13.82
CA ASP A 233 19.61 -14.05 14.89
C ASP A 233 18.26 -14.63 14.41
N ASP A 234 17.50 -15.22 15.33
CA ASP A 234 16.20 -15.87 15.10
C ASP A 234 15.18 -14.98 14.34
N PHE A 235 15.31 -13.66 14.43
CA PHE A 235 14.48 -12.72 13.68
C PHE A 235 14.77 -12.75 12.18
N ILE A 236 16.03 -12.90 11.77
CA ILE A 236 16.40 -13.04 10.36
C ILE A 236 15.81 -14.34 9.81
N ASP A 237 15.90 -15.42 10.58
CA ASP A 237 15.30 -16.70 10.20
C ASP A 237 13.78 -16.57 10.05
N PHE A 238 13.10 -15.85 10.96
CA PHE A 238 11.70 -15.49 10.79
C PHE A 238 11.45 -14.72 9.47
N THR A 239 12.24 -13.68 9.19
CA THR A 239 12.08 -12.87 7.97
C THR A 239 12.28 -13.67 6.68
N LEU A 240 13.23 -14.61 6.68
CA LEU A 240 13.54 -15.46 5.53
C LEU A 240 12.47 -16.53 5.33
N ARG A 241 11.93 -17.11 6.41
CA ARG A 241 10.84 -18.10 6.36
C ARG A 241 9.56 -17.51 5.77
N HIS A 242 9.21 -16.29 6.17
CA HIS A 242 7.95 -15.62 5.77
C HIS A 242 8.14 -14.56 4.68
N LYS A 243 9.23 -14.65 3.92
CA LYS A 243 9.60 -13.63 2.91
C LYS A 243 8.59 -13.51 1.77
N ASN A 244 7.72 -14.49 1.55
CA ASN A 244 6.72 -14.45 0.47
C ASN A 244 5.42 -13.79 0.94
N GLU A 245 5.11 -13.93 2.23
CA GLU A 245 3.89 -13.51 2.88
C GLU A 245 4.03 -12.12 3.50
N LEU A 246 5.23 -11.80 4.03
CA LEU A 246 5.50 -10.58 4.80
C LEU A 246 6.54 -9.68 4.11
N ARG A 247 6.38 -8.37 4.32
CA ARG A 247 7.33 -7.32 3.97
C ARG A 247 7.79 -6.66 5.27
N TYR A 248 9.09 -6.45 5.35
CA TYR A 248 9.74 -5.78 6.47
C TYR A 248 10.22 -4.40 6.03
N GLU A 249 9.90 -3.37 6.79
CA GLU A 249 10.27 -1.98 6.49
C GLU A 249 10.74 -1.28 7.76
N GLU A 250 12.00 -0.83 7.77
CA GLU A 250 12.53 0.02 8.83
C GLU A 250 12.27 1.49 8.47
N PHE A 251 11.82 2.28 9.45
CA PHE A 251 11.56 3.70 9.20
C PHE A 251 11.61 4.56 10.46
N ARG A 252 11.85 5.86 10.26
CA ARG A 252 11.58 6.91 11.25
C ARG A 252 10.33 7.69 10.84
N LEU A 253 9.54 8.09 11.82
CA LEU A 253 8.32 8.84 11.59
C LEU A 253 8.48 10.27 12.12
N ASP A 254 8.45 11.27 11.24
CA ASP A 254 8.46 12.70 11.63
C ASP A 254 7.08 13.31 11.34
N GLN A 255 6.58 14.13 12.27
CA GLN A 255 5.31 14.83 12.13
C GLN A 255 5.53 16.22 11.53
N GLU A 256 4.65 16.67 10.65
CA GLU A 256 4.64 18.05 10.21
C GLU A 256 4.02 18.95 11.31
N LEU A 257 4.61 20.13 11.55
CA LEU A 257 4.28 21.02 12.67
C LEU A 257 2.82 21.50 12.69
N ASN A 258 2.19 21.62 11.52
CA ASN A 258 0.81 22.08 11.34
C ASN A 258 -0.16 20.93 11.03
N ASP A 259 0.21 19.69 11.35
CA ASP A 259 -0.62 18.49 11.18
C ASP A 259 -1.08 18.22 9.74
N ILE A 260 -0.33 18.70 8.75
CA ILE A 260 -0.62 18.42 7.32
C ILE A 260 -0.38 16.95 6.98
N GLY A 261 0.52 16.31 7.72
CA GLY A 261 0.77 14.88 7.58
C GLY A 261 2.07 14.45 8.24
N TRP A 262 2.58 13.32 7.77
CA TRP A 262 3.69 12.61 8.36
C TRP A 262 4.72 12.26 7.29
N ASN A 263 6.00 12.42 7.62
CA ASN A 263 7.10 11.92 6.81
C ASN A 263 7.56 10.57 7.38
N LYS A 264 7.37 9.51 6.61
CA LYS A 264 7.91 8.18 6.90
C LYS A 264 9.22 8.01 6.13
N MET A 265 10.35 8.23 6.79
CA MET A 265 11.69 8.01 6.21
C MET A 265 12.04 6.54 6.30
N ILE A 266 12.07 5.87 5.16
CA ILE A 266 12.35 4.44 5.06
C ILE A 266 13.85 4.21 4.87
N TYR A 267 14.42 3.28 5.63
CA TYR A 267 15.82 2.87 5.54
C TYR A 267 15.93 1.58 4.71
N HIS A 268 16.76 1.58 3.66
CA HIS A 268 17.07 0.37 2.91
C HIS A 268 18.25 -0.40 3.54
N PRO A 269 18.14 -1.72 3.73
CA PRO A 269 19.26 -2.56 4.16
C PRO A 269 20.17 -2.91 2.97
N ILE A 270 20.64 -1.93 2.20
CA ILE A 270 21.73 -2.15 1.24
C ILE A 270 23.02 -1.72 1.92
N PRO A 271 23.95 -2.64 2.21
CA PRO A 271 25.27 -2.28 2.70
C PRO A 271 25.92 -1.28 1.72
N ASN A 272 26.30 -0.11 2.22
CA ASN A 272 27.04 0.96 1.51
C ASN A 272 26.26 1.92 0.60
N THR A 273 24.93 1.97 0.66
CA THR A 273 24.19 3.10 0.05
C THR A 273 23.29 3.77 1.08
N LYS A 274 23.58 5.05 1.40
CA LYS A 274 22.68 5.92 2.18
C LYS A 274 21.45 6.35 1.35
N LEU A 275 20.76 5.41 0.71
CA LEU A 275 19.50 5.71 0.06
C LEU A 275 18.39 5.53 1.09
N TYR A 276 17.99 6.64 1.70
CA TYR A 276 16.71 6.79 2.36
C TYR A 276 15.69 7.24 1.32
N PHE A 277 14.43 6.86 1.52
CA PHE A 277 13.31 7.36 0.71
C PHE A 277 12.21 7.88 1.64
N ASP A 278 11.72 9.08 1.33
CA ASP A 278 10.64 9.73 2.06
C ASP A 278 9.28 9.29 1.51
N LYS A 279 8.42 8.80 2.42
CA LYS A 279 7.03 8.47 2.09
C LYS A 279 6.09 9.31 2.92
N TYR A 280 5.32 10.16 2.26
CA TYR A 280 4.36 11.02 2.93
C TYR A 280 3.06 10.27 3.23
N LYS A 281 2.53 10.47 4.44
CA LYS A 281 1.38 9.76 5.00
C LYS A 281 0.41 10.76 5.60
N CYS A 282 -0.88 10.45 5.49
CA CYS A 282 -1.98 11.30 5.97
C CYS A 282 -2.00 12.71 5.33
N VAL A 283 -1.38 12.86 4.15
CA VAL A 283 -1.38 14.09 3.36
C VAL A 283 -2.51 14.03 2.35
N ASP A 284 -3.30 15.10 2.25
CA ASP A 284 -4.31 15.23 1.20
C ASP A 284 -3.72 15.70 -0.14
N ALA A 285 -4.47 15.48 -1.22
CA ALA A 285 -4.01 15.80 -2.58
C ALA A 285 -3.74 17.30 -2.82
N ILE A 286 -4.33 18.21 -2.03
CA ILE A 286 -4.10 19.66 -2.14
C ILE A 286 -2.72 20.02 -1.59
N ASN A 287 -2.30 19.37 -0.50
CA ASN A 287 -1.04 19.65 0.18
C ASN A 287 0.18 18.92 -0.42
N TYR A 288 -0.03 17.82 -1.15
CA TYR A 288 1.07 17.05 -1.76
C TYR A 288 2.07 17.89 -2.60
N PRO A 289 1.64 18.76 -3.52
CA PRO A 289 2.57 19.55 -4.34
C PRO A 289 3.54 20.38 -3.51
N PHE A 290 3.06 21.00 -2.42
CA PHE A 290 3.89 21.82 -1.54
C PHE A 290 4.90 20.99 -0.76
N ILE A 291 4.50 19.81 -0.28
CA ILE A 291 5.41 18.89 0.38
C ILE A 291 6.52 18.45 -0.57
N LEU A 292 6.18 18.05 -1.80
CA LEU A 292 7.20 17.60 -2.76
C LEU A 292 8.15 18.72 -3.18
N ARG A 293 7.63 19.95 -3.41
CA ARG A 293 8.46 21.14 -3.66
C ARG A 293 9.41 21.42 -2.51
N HIS A 294 8.92 21.39 -1.27
CA HIS A 294 9.74 21.57 -0.09
C HIS A 294 10.88 20.54 -0.01
N THR A 295 10.58 19.26 -0.29
CA THR A 295 11.57 18.18 -0.30
C THR A 295 12.60 18.33 -1.41
N LEU A 296 12.19 18.76 -2.60
CA LEU A 296 13.08 19.07 -3.71
C LEU A 296 13.87 20.38 -3.52
N ARG A 297 13.56 21.16 -2.47
CA ARG A 297 14.09 22.51 -2.22
C ARG A 297 13.78 23.49 -3.34
N GLU A 298 12.60 23.34 -3.93
CA GLU A 298 12.10 24.18 -5.00
C GLU A 298 11.00 25.12 -4.46
N PRO A 299 10.88 26.35 -4.98
CA PRO A 299 9.75 27.21 -4.64
C PRO A 299 8.45 26.65 -5.25
N ALA A 300 7.36 26.79 -4.52
CA ALA A 300 6.03 26.48 -5.03
C ALA A 300 5.72 27.35 -6.26
N GLN A 301 5.10 26.75 -7.27
CA GLN A 301 4.66 27.43 -8.48
C GLN A 301 3.17 27.80 -8.36
N TRP A 302 2.67 28.68 -9.23
CA TRP A 302 1.27 29.10 -9.16
C TRP A 302 0.31 27.94 -9.49
N GLU A 303 0.73 27.00 -10.35
CA GLU A 303 0.00 25.77 -10.67
C GLU A 303 -0.13 24.85 -9.45
N ASP A 304 0.82 24.91 -8.50
CA ASP A 304 0.79 24.13 -7.25
C ASP A 304 -0.36 24.54 -6.34
N LYS A 305 -0.87 25.77 -6.51
CA LYS A 305 -1.96 26.34 -5.73
C LYS A 305 -3.35 25.98 -6.25
N VAL A 306 -3.44 25.39 -7.45
CA VAL A 306 -4.73 25.10 -8.10
C VAL A 306 -5.21 23.69 -7.78
N PHE A 307 -6.48 23.58 -7.41
CA PHE A 307 -7.16 22.32 -7.07
C PHE A 307 -8.66 22.41 -7.35
N TYR A 308 -9.37 21.28 -7.28
CA TYR A 308 -10.83 21.28 -7.34
C TYR A 308 -11.47 21.50 -5.97
N HIS A 309 -12.40 22.44 -5.92
CA HIS A 309 -13.31 22.65 -4.79
C HIS A 309 -14.75 22.66 -5.31
N GLU A 310 -15.59 21.74 -4.83
CA GLU A 310 -17.01 21.62 -5.24
C GLU A 310 -17.22 21.57 -6.77
N GLY A 311 -16.34 20.85 -7.48
CA GLY A 311 -16.40 20.70 -8.93
C GLY A 311 -15.90 21.91 -9.73
N ARG A 312 -15.34 22.94 -9.07
CA ARG A 312 -14.76 24.13 -9.71
C ARG A 312 -13.28 24.24 -9.42
N LEU A 313 -12.53 24.83 -10.33
CA LEU A 313 -11.14 25.19 -10.05
C LEU A 313 -11.10 26.31 -9.00
N ALA A 314 -10.30 26.09 -7.97
CA ALA A 314 -10.01 27.05 -6.91
C ALA A 314 -8.49 27.20 -6.79
N MET A 315 -8.06 28.30 -6.19
CA MET A 315 -6.65 28.60 -5.96
C MET A 315 -6.44 28.98 -4.50
N LEU A 316 -5.41 28.42 -3.88
CA LEU A 316 -4.94 28.86 -2.57
C LEU A 316 -4.32 30.26 -2.67
N LEU A 317 -4.78 31.17 -1.80
CA LEU A 317 -4.18 32.49 -1.67
C LEU A 317 -2.87 32.46 -0.88
N GLU A 318 -2.75 31.52 0.05
CA GLU A 318 -1.58 31.32 0.91
C GLU A 318 -1.00 29.92 0.74
N GLU A 319 0.31 29.82 0.87
CA GLU A 319 1.02 28.53 0.82
C GLU A 319 1.05 27.89 2.21
N PRO A 320 0.84 26.56 2.32
CA PRO A 320 1.03 25.87 3.57
C PRO A 320 2.50 25.98 4.02
N LYS A 321 2.71 26.28 5.30
CA LYS A 321 4.06 26.32 5.88
C LYS A 321 4.46 24.89 6.24
N ILE A 322 5.38 24.31 5.47
CA ILE A 322 5.89 22.97 5.74
C ILE A 322 7.09 23.06 6.70
N LYS A 323 6.95 22.47 7.89
CA LYS A 323 8.09 22.26 8.81
C LYS A 323 7.97 20.91 9.51
N TRP A 324 8.97 20.05 9.35
CA TRP A 324 9.03 18.76 10.03
C TRP A 324 9.56 18.90 11.47
N LEU A 325 8.87 18.30 12.43
CA LEU A 325 9.36 18.13 13.80
C LEU A 325 10.48 17.08 13.79
N SER A 326 11.71 17.53 13.99
CA SER A 326 12.86 16.63 14.19
C SER A 326 13.11 16.37 15.67
N GLU A 327 13.92 15.35 15.98
CA GLU A 327 14.35 15.02 17.36
C GLU A 327 15.00 16.24 18.06
N ASN A 328 15.66 17.12 17.31
CA ASN A 328 16.26 18.35 17.82
C ASN A 328 15.23 19.44 18.17
N ASP A 329 14.05 19.44 17.55
CA ASP A 329 12.97 20.40 17.86
C ASP A 329 12.28 20.05 19.20
N ARG A 330 12.47 18.83 19.73
CA ARG A 330 11.90 18.35 21.01
C ARG A 330 12.84 18.44 22.21
N MET A 331 14.14 18.69 21.99
CA MET A 331 15.11 18.93 23.06
C MET A 331 15.18 20.41 23.49
N ARG A 332 14.26 21.24 22.99
CA ARG A 332 13.99 22.62 23.43
C ARG A 332 12.62 22.66 24.09
#